data_AF-A0A973HP96-F1
#
_entry.id   AF-A0A973HP96-F1
#
_cell.length_a   1.000
_cell.length_b   1.000
_cell.length_c   1.000
_cell.angle_alpha   90.00
_cell.angle_beta   90.00
_cell.angle_gamma   90.00
#
_symmetry.space_group_name_H-M   'P 1'
#
loop_
_entity.id
_entity.type
_entity.pdbx_description
1 polymer ?
#
loop_
_entity_poly.entity_id
_entity_poly.type
_entity_poly.pdbx_seq_one_letter_code
_entity_poly.pdbx_strand_id
1 'polypeptide(L)'
;MKGHPAKADYIVQDKDDVEYQPISLEEPPYNPNYEILEEYEDYFILNKPPDIPVHPAGRYYKHTLWFLLKEEYGKVRFANRLDRETSG
;
A
#
# COMPACT_ATOMS: atom_id res chain seq x y z
N MET A 1 -22.13 -14.44 6.07
CA MET A 1 -22.23 -15.93 6.16
C MET A 1 -21.07 -16.47 6.98
N LYS A 2 -21.30 -17.39 7.93
CA LYS A 2 -20.32 -17.99 8.87
C LYS A 2 -19.08 -18.64 8.17
N GLY A 3 -18.18 -17.84 7.60
CA GLY A 3 -16.93 -18.30 6.95
C GLY A 3 -17.09 -18.96 5.58
N HIS A 4 -18.23 -18.80 4.88
CA HIS A 4 -18.45 -19.39 3.56
C HIS A 4 -18.53 -18.32 2.47
N PRO A 5 -17.96 -18.57 1.26
CA PRO A 5 -18.10 -17.65 0.13
C PRO A 5 -19.56 -17.38 -0.21
N ALA A 6 -19.93 -16.11 -0.32
CA ALA A 6 -21.24 -15.69 -0.79
C ALA A 6 -21.28 -15.68 -2.33
N LYS A 7 -22.47 -15.88 -2.90
CA LYS A 7 -22.70 -15.68 -4.33
C LYS A 7 -22.74 -14.19 -4.67
N ALA A 8 -22.41 -13.84 -5.91
CA ALA A 8 -22.38 -12.45 -6.38
C ALA A 8 -23.75 -11.73 -6.33
N ASP A 9 -24.85 -12.48 -6.33
CA ASP A 9 -26.23 -11.99 -6.27
C ASP A 9 -26.82 -12.00 -4.86
N TYR A 10 -26.02 -12.34 -3.84
CA TYR A 10 -26.46 -12.34 -2.46
C TYR A 10 -26.68 -10.91 -1.95
N ILE A 11 -27.90 -10.62 -1.48
CA ILE A 11 -28.24 -9.35 -0.83
C ILE A 11 -27.89 -9.46 0.66
N VAL A 12 -26.90 -8.67 1.10
CA VAL A 12 -26.48 -8.56 2.50
C VAL A 12 -27.67 -8.21 3.41
N GLN A 13 -27.81 -8.93 4.52
CA GLN A 13 -28.87 -8.74 5.51
C GLN A 13 -28.33 -8.14 6.80
N ASP A 14 -29.22 -7.65 7.66
CA ASP A 14 -28.85 -7.24 9.03
C ASP A 14 -28.17 -8.42 9.76
N LYS A 15 -27.08 -8.12 10.47
CA LYS A 15 -26.22 -9.09 11.19
C LYS A 15 -25.40 -10.04 10.31
N ASP A 16 -25.25 -9.78 9.03
CA ASP A 16 -24.24 -10.48 8.22
C ASP A 16 -22.82 -10.00 8.57
N ASP A 17 -21.95 -10.96 8.90
CA ASP A 17 -20.50 -10.76 8.90
C ASP A 17 -19.97 -10.91 7.47
N VAL A 18 -19.29 -9.86 6.98
CA VAL A 18 -18.68 -9.79 5.65
C VAL A 18 -17.17 -9.77 5.80
N GLU A 19 -16.50 -10.74 5.17
CA GLU A 19 -15.05 -10.84 5.15
C GLU A 19 -14.56 -10.90 3.71
N TYR A 20 -13.48 -10.17 3.42
CA TYR A 20 -12.76 -10.26 2.15
C TYR A 20 -11.40 -10.92 2.42
N GLN A 21 -11.26 -12.15 1.92
CA GLN A 21 -10.02 -12.91 1.96
C GLN A 21 -9.39 -12.91 0.55
N PRO A 22 -8.52 -11.94 0.22
CA PRO A 22 -7.81 -11.98 -1.05
C PRO A 22 -6.93 -13.22 -1.10
N ILE A 23 -6.72 -13.76 -2.31
CA ILE A 23 -5.67 -14.76 -2.52
C ILE A 23 -4.36 -14.14 -2.02
N SER A 24 -3.67 -14.83 -1.12
CA SER A 24 -2.34 -14.41 -0.65
C SER A 24 -1.35 -14.57 -1.79
N LEU A 25 -1.22 -13.52 -2.62
CA LEU A 25 -0.16 -13.42 -3.59
C LEU A 25 1.12 -12.96 -2.88
N GLU A 26 2.22 -13.64 -3.14
CA GLU A 26 3.53 -13.16 -2.71
C GLU A 26 3.79 -11.82 -3.39
N GLU A 27 4.08 -10.81 -2.56
CA GLU A 27 4.43 -9.49 -3.08
C GLU A 27 5.80 -9.58 -3.77
N PRO A 28 5.98 -8.99 -4.95
CA PRO A 28 7.23 -9.08 -5.69
C PRO A 28 8.39 -8.44 -4.93
N PRO A 29 9.66 -8.78 -5.25
CA PRO A 29 10.79 -8.05 -4.70
C PRO A 29 10.67 -6.55 -4.96
N TYR A 30 11.25 -5.76 -4.05
CA TYR A 30 11.24 -4.31 -4.07
C TYR A 30 12.52 -3.77 -3.45
N ASN A 31 12.84 -2.52 -3.73
CA ASN A 31 13.95 -1.80 -3.09
C ASN A 31 13.43 -0.91 -1.94
N PRO A 32 13.71 -1.23 -0.67
CA PRO A 32 13.24 -0.44 0.48
C PRO A 32 14.11 0.78 0.78
N ASN A 33 15.24 0.97 0.09
CA ASN A 33 16.27 1.95 0.46
C ASN A 33 15.93 3.38 -0.03
N TYR A 34 14.86 3.98 0.50
CA TYR A 34 14.64 5.42 0.34
C TYR A 34 15.53 6.21 1.30
N GLU A 35 15.74 7.48 0.96
CA GLU A 35 16.51 8.42 1.76
C GLU A 35 15.67 9.68 1.98
N ILE A 36 15.62 10.18 3.21
CA ILE A 36 15.06 11.50 3.49
C ILE A 36 16.14 12.52 3.17
N LEU A 37 15.86 13.41 2.21
CA LEU A 37 16.78 14.46 1.78
C LEU A 37 16.67 15.69 2.69
N GLU A 38 15.45 16.11 2.99
CA GLU A 38 15.18 17.30 3.80
C GLU A 38 13.88 17.11 4.61
N GLU A 39 13.90 17.56 5.86
CA GLU A 39 12.74 17.56 6.76
C GLU A 39 12.32 18.99 7.09
N TYR A 40 11.01 19.22 7.06
CA TYR A 40 10.36 20.46 7.45
C TYR A 40 9.31 20.16 8.54
N GLU A 41 8.67 21.20 9.07
CA GLU A 41 7.67 21.05 10.14
C GLU A 41 6.49 20.15 9.74
N ASP A 42 6.01 20.27 8.50
CA ASP A 42 4.78 19.60 8.04
C ASP A 42 5.00 18.54 6.93
N TYR A 43 6.21 18.46 6.36
CA TYR A 43 6.51 17.58 5.25
C TYR A 43 8.00 17.26 5.17
N PHE A 44 8.35 16.25 4.38
CA PHE A 44 9.73 15.91 4.06
C PHE A 44 9.86 15.62 2.57
N ILE A 45 11.06 15.86 2.06
CA ILE A 45 11.46 15.50 0.70
C ILE A 45 12.29 14.22 0.84
N LEU A 46 11.98 13.23 0.02
CA LEU A 46 12.69 11.95 -0.01
C LEU A 46 13.18 11.67 -1.43
N ASN A 47 14.27 10.92 -1.51
CA ASN A 47 14.75 10.28 -2.72
C ASN A 47 14.22 8.84 -2.77
N LYS A 48 13.34 8.57 -3.73
CA LYS A 48 12.74 7.25 -3.93
C LYS A 48 13.69 6.37 -4.75
N PRO A 49 13.97 5.13 -4.33
CA PRO A 49 14.75 4.21 -5.14
C PRO A 49 13.94 3.70 -6.35
N PRO A 50 14.59 3.18 -7.40
CA PRO A 50 13.87 2.41 -8.42
C PRO A 50 13.35 1.10 -7.82
N ASP A 51 12.41 0.44 -8.49
CA ASP A 51 11.86 -0.86 -8.10
C ASP A 51 11.02 -0.83 -6.79
N ILE A 52 10.25 0.23 -6.59
CA ILE A 52 9.24 0.30 -5.51
C ILE A 52 8.02 1.13 -5.97
N PRO A 53 6.79 0.63 -5.87
CA PRO A 53 5.60 1.44 -6.14
C PRO A 53 5.36 2.47 -5.03
N VAL A 54 4.86 3.66 -5.40
CA VAL A 54 4.46 4.68 -4.42
C VAL A 54 3.26 4.23 -3.59
N HIS A 55 2.20 3.73 -4.24
CA HIS A 55 0.94 3.32 -3.61
C HIS A 55 0.65 1.83 -3.83
N PRO A 56 -0.16 1.21 -2.95
CA PRO A 56 -0.72 -0.12 -3.20
C PRO A 56 -1.42 -0.22 -4.56
N ALA A 57 -1.04 -1.24 -5.33
CA ALA A 57 -1.59 -1.50 -6.65
C ALA A 57 -1.32 -2.95 -7.08
N GLY A 58 -2.32 -3.61 -7.64
CA GLY A 58 -2.20 -5.00 -8.10
C GLY A 58 -1.74 -5.92 -6.96
N ARG A 59 -0.59 -6.58 -7.18
CA ARG A 59 0.03 -7.50 -6.22
C ARG A 59 0.96 -6.83 -5.18
N TYR A 60 0.98 -5.50 -5.11
CA TYR A 60 1.79 -4.75 -4.13
C TYR A 60 0.89 -4.06 -3.10
N TYR A 61 1.19 -4.27 -1.83
CA TYR A 61 0.59 -3.63 -0.66
C TYR A 61 1.68 -3.24 0.37
N LYS A 62 2.34 -4.20 1.02
CA LYS A 62 3.43 -3.93 1.99
C LYS A 62 4.72 -3.50 1.30
N HIS A 63 4.97 -3.98 0.09
CA HIS A 63 6.13 -3.64 -0.72
C HIS A 63 5.88 -2.34 -1.49
N THR A 64 5.50 -1.28 -0.77
CA THR A 64 5.21 0.05 -1.32
C THR A 64 5.82 1.13 -0.44
N LEU A 65 6.24 2.24 -1.04
CA LEU A 65 6.79 3.36 -0.29
C LEU A 65 5.76 3.89 0.72
N TRP A 66 4.47 3.91 0.34
CA TRP A 66 3.38 4.25 1.24
C TRP A 66 3.37 3.40 2.51
N PHE A 67 3.52 2.08 2.39
CA PHE A 67 3.47 1.19 3.54
C PHE A 67 4.69 1.40 4.45
N LEU A 68 5.89 1.52 3.87
CA LEU A 68 7.11 1.79 4.64
C LEU A 68 7.00 3.09 5.43
N LEU A 69 6.65 4.19 4.76
CA LEU A 69 6.51 5.50 5.40
C LEU A 69 5.34 5.52 6.39
N LYS A 70 4.27 4.75 6.14
CA LYS A 70 3.16 4.64 7.08
C LYS A 70 3.57 3.96 8.38
N GLU A 71 4.37 2.90 8.30
CA GLU A 71 4.85 2.19 9.49
C GLU A 71 5.80 3.06 10.31
N GLU A 72 6.60 3.92 9.66
CA GLU A 72 7.56 4.78 10.35
C GLU A 72 6.95 6.10 10.87
N TYR A 73 6.13 6.79 10.06
CA TYR A 73 5.63 8.14 10.36
C TYR A 73 4.11 8.21 10.61
N GLY A 74 3.41 7.08 10.54
CA GLY A 74 1.95 7.03 10.68
C GLY A 74 1.23 7.52 9.42
N LYS A 75 0.32 8.49 9.54
CA LYS A 75 -0.52 8.88 8.40
C LYS A 75 0.22 9.83 7.45
N VAL A 76 0.81 9.29 6.40
CA VAL A 76 1.47 10.06 5.33
C VAL A 76 0.59 10.26 4.09
N ARG A 77 0.86 11.33 3.34
CA ARG A 77 0.25 11.62 2.03
C ARG A 77 1.32 12.08 1.06
N PHE A 78 1.33 11.52 -0.14
CA PHE A 78 2.23 11.93 -1.20
C PHE A 78 1.66 13.14 -1.95
N ALA A 79 2.50 14.15 -2.21
CA ALA A 79 2.16 15.29 -3.05
C ALA A 79 2.22 14.93 -4.56
N ASN A 80 3.09 14.00 -4.92
CA ASN A 80 3.30 13.51 -6.29
C ASN A 80 3.61 12.00 -6.28
N ARG A 81 3.57 11.36 -7.45
CA ARG A 81 4.00 9.97 -7.62
C ARG A 81 5.04 9.85 -8.71
N LEU A 82 5.97 8.93 -8.51
CA LEU A 82 6.85 8.39 -9.53
C LEU A 82 6.40 6.96 -9.88
N ASP A 83 6.67 6.53 -11.10
CA ASP A 83 6.43 5.13 -11.50
C ASP A 83 7.39 4.20 -10.75
N ARG A 84 7.06 2.89 -10.73
CA ARG A 84 7.82 1.89 -9.97
C ARG A 84 9.31 1.92 -10.33
N GLU A 85 9.63 1.95 -11.62
CA GLU A 85 11.01 1.95 -12.13
C GLU A 85 11.72 3.30 -11.98
N THR A 86 10.98 4.39 -11.75
CA THR A 86 11.56 5.73 -11.71
C THR A 86 12.07 6.03 -10.31
N SER A 87 13.31 6.52 -10.23
CA SER A 87 13.95 6.98 -9.00
C SER A 87 14.03 8.51 -8.94
N GLY A 88 14.16 9.04 -7.73
CA GLY A 88 14.32 10.47 -7.46
C GLY A 88 13.44 10.99 -6.36
#